data_AF-A0A552UJ18-F1
#
_entry.id   AF-A0A552UJ18-F1
#
_cell.length_a   1.000
_cell.length_b   1.000
_cell.length_c   1.000
_cell.angle_alpha   90.00
_cell.angle_beta   90.00
_cell.angle_gamma   90.00
#
_symmetry.space_group_name_H-M   'P 1'
#
loop_
_entity.id
_entity.type
_entity.pdbx_description
1 polymer ?
#
loop_
_entity_poly.entity_id
_entity_poly.type
_entity_poly.pdbx_seq_one_letter_code
_entity_poly.pdbx_strand_id
1 'polypeptide(L)'
;MEESKTVEVLQALGHATRLQAFRALVVAGPNGLPAGALGEITGVPASTLSSHLARLEQAGLVHGQRRSRQIIYAVQIDAVRHLLAYLIEDCCQGRPELCGGIPALACAG
;
A
#
# COMPACT_ATOMS: atom_id res chain seq x y z
N MET A 1 2.98 11.21 -9.82
CA MET A 1 3.56 9.86 -9.99
C MET A 1 3.50 9.56 -11.47
N GLU A 2 4.56 9.04 -12.09
CA GLU A 2 4.55 8.74 -13.53
C GLU A 2 3.81 7.42 -13.82
N GLU A 3 3.23 7.26 -15.01
CA GLU A 3 2.42 6.10 -15.40
C GLU A 3 3.14 4.76 -15.18
N SER A 4 4.40 4.65 -15.61
CA SER A 4 5.20 3.44 -15.46
C SER A 4 5.35 3.01 -14.00
N LYS A 5 5.51 3.98 -13.08
CA LYS A 5 5.58 3.72 -11.64
C LYS A 5 4.22 3.31 -11.10
N THR A 6 3.14 3.94 -11.54
CA THR A 6 1.77 3.54 -11.18
C THR A 6 1.50 2.09 -11.59
N VAL A 7 1.85 1.70 -12.81
CA VAL A 7 1.67 0.32 -13.29
C VAL A 7 2.45 -0.67 -12.43
N GLU A 8 3.70 -0.37 -12.08
CA GLU A 8 4.52 -1.21 -11.18
C GLU A 8 3.84 -1.40 -9.82
N VAL A 9 3.34 -0.32 -9.23
CA VAL A 9 2.64 -0.31 -7.95
C VAL A 9 1.34 -1.13 -8.01
N LEU A 10 0.56 -0.96 -9.06
CA LEU A 10 -0.67 -1.72 -9.28
C LEU A 10 -0.40 -3.21 -9.50
N GLN A 11 0.66 -3.58 -10.23
CA GLN A 11 1.09 -4.97 -10.36
C GLN A 11 1.53 -5.57 -9.01
N ALA A 12 2.20 -4.77 -8.17
CA ALA A 12 2.53 -5.17 -6.81
C ALA A 12 1.28 -5.32 -5.92
N LEU A 13 0.21 -4.55 -6.12
CA LEU A 13 -1.05 -4.72 -5.39
C LEU A 13 -1.97 -5.80 -5.96
N GLY A 14 -1.84 -6.13 -7.25
CA GLY A 14 -2.69 -7.07 -8.00
C GLY A 14 -2.51 -8.55 -7.65
N HIS A 15 -2.40 -8.86 -6.35
CA HIS A 15 -2.34 -10.22 -5.82
C HIS A 15 -2.95 -10.26 -4.43
N ALA A 16 -3.85 -11.23 -4.18
CA ALA A 16 -4.68 -11.28 -2.97
C ALA A 16 -3.87 -11.14 -1.66
N THR A 17 -2.80 -11.93 -1.50
CA THR A 17 -1.95 -11.89 -0.31
C THR A 17 -1.25 -10.53 -0.11
N ARG A 18 -0.78 -9.90 -1.20
CA ARG A 18 -0.09 -8.60 -1.15
C ARG A 18 -1.08 -7.50 -0.78
N LEU A 19 -2.26 -7.52 -1.39
CA LEU A 19 -3.33 -6.58 -1.06
C LEU A 19 -3.76 -6.72 0.41
N GLN A 20 -3.91 -7.95 0.92
CA GLN A 20 -4.28 -8.20 2.31
C GLN A 20 -3.22 -7.69 3.29
N ALA A 21 -1.94 -8.02 3.06
CA ALA A 21 -0.83 -7.52 3.87
C ALA A 21 -0.74 -5.99 3.84
N PHE A 22 -0.84 -5.39 2.64
CA PHE A 22 -0.84 -3.94 2.47
C PHE A 22 -1.99 -3.29 3.23
N ARG A 23 -3.22 -3.83 3.15
CA ARG A 23 -4.37 -3.30 3.91
C ARG A 23 -4.16 -3.38 5.42
N ALA A 24 -3.60 -4.48 5.92
CA ALA A 24 -3.25 -4.61 7.34
C ALA A 24 -2.23 -3.55 7.77
N LEU A 25 -1.24 -3.26 6.92
CA LEU A 25 -0.24 -2.23 7.16
C LEU A 25 -0.82 -0.80 7.09
N VAL A 26 -1.78 -0.54 6.21
CA VAL A 26 -2.52 0.73 6.19
C VAL A 26 -3.27 0.95 7.50
N VAL A 27 -3.92 -0.09 8.04
CA VAL A 27 -4.62 -0.03 9.33
C VAL A 27 -3.64 0.20 10.49
N ALA A 28 -2.48 -0.47 10.46
CA ALA A 28 -1.44 -0.30 11.48
C ALA A 28 -0.72 1.06 11.40
N GLY A 29 -0.75 1.69 10.22
CA GLY A 29 -0.12 2.98 9.96
C GLY A 29 1.40 2.97 10.17
N PRO A 30 2.00 4.06 10.66
CA PRO A 30 3.46 4.21 10.76
C PRO A 30 4.11 3.28 11.79
N ASN A 31 3.34 2.74 12.74
CA ASN A 31 3.86 1.78 13.72
C ASN A 31 4.11 0.40 13.10
N GLY A 32 3.39 0.07 12.02
CA GLY A 32 3.59 -1.16 11.28
C GLY A 32 3.22 -2.42 12.06
N LEU A 33 3.57 -3.57 11.47
CA LEU A 33 3.36 -4.91 12.04
C LEU A 33 4.61 -5.78 11.87
N PRO A 34 4.91 -6.68 12.83
CA PRO A 34 5.95 -7.67 12.63
C PRO A 34 5.56 -8.67 11.52
N ALA A 35 6.57 -9.20 10.82
CA ALA A 35 6.36 -10.22 9.78
C ALA A 35 5.51 -11.42 10.25
N GLY A 36 5.66 -11.83 11.52
CA GLY A 36 4.87 -12.91 12.12
C GLY A 36 3.37 -12.60 12.14
N ALA A 37 2.97 -11.42 12.60
CA ALA A 37 1.57 -11.00 12.64
C ALA A 37 0.97 -10.88 11.22
N LEU A 38 1.77 -10.41 10.26
CA LEU A 38 1.36 -10.40 8.85
C LEU A 38 1.16 -11.82 8.31
N GLY A 39 1.98 -12.78 8.75
CA GLY A 39 1.83 -14.20 8.41
C GLY A 39 0.53 -14.79 8.95
N GLU A 40 0.18 -14.48 10.20
CA GLU A 40 -1.09 -14.88 10.81
C GLU A 40 -2.30 -14.29 10.05
N ILE A 41 -2.24 -13.01 9.68
CA ILE A 41 -3.30 -12.34 8.94
C ILE A 41 -3.48 -12.94 7.54
N THR A 42 -2.38 -13.20 6.84
CA THR A 42 -2.41 -13.63 5.44
C THR A 42 -2.54 -15.15 5.27
N GLY A 43 -2.26 -15.93 6.31
CA GLY A 43 -2.35 -17.39 6.29
C GLY A 43 -1.31 -18.08 5.40
N VAL A 44 -0.30 -17.36 4.90
CA VAL A 44 0.74 -17.93 4.04
C VAL A 44 2.02 -18.27 4.82
N PRO A 45 2.84 -19.21 4.34
CA PRO A 45 4.14 -19.50 4.93
C PRO A 45 5.06 -18.28 4.96
N ALA A 46 5.97 -18.21 5.95
CA ALA A 46 6.88 -17.09 6.15
C ALA A 46 7.78 -16.79 4.93
N SER A 47 8.22 -17.83 4.22
CA SER A 47 9.00 -17.67 2.98
C SER A 47 8.20 -16.99 1.88
N THR A 48 6.95 -17.43 1.67
CA THR A 48 6.01 -16.84 0.71
C THR A 48 5.69 -15.39 1.08
N LEU A 49 5.39 -15.11 2.35
CA LEU A 49 5.14 -13.76 2.82
C LEU A 49 6.36 -12.85 2.59
N SER A 50 7.57 -13.33 2.87
CA SER A 50 8.79 -12.54 2.66
C SER A 50 8.95 -12.11 1.20
N SER A 51 8.68 -13.00 0.24
CA SER A 51 8.68 -12.66 -1.18
C SER A 51 7.60 -11.63 -1.55
N HIS A 52 6.41 -11.73 -0.93
CA HIS A 52 5.33 -10.76 -1.12
C HIS A 52 5.67 -9.38 -0.56
N LEU A 53 6.23 -9.32 0.65
CA LEU A 53 6.65 -8.07 1.28
C LEU A 53 7.80 -7.42 0.52
N ALA A 54 8.79 -8.21 0.06
CA ALA A 54 9.87 -7.71 -0.80
C ALA A 54 9.33 -7.07 -2.08
N ARG A 55 8.28 -7.67 -2.70
CA ARG A 55 7.66 -7.08 -3.90
C ARG A 55 6.95 -5.74 -3.60
N LEU A 56 6.29 -5.63 -2.44
CA LEU A 56 5.68 -4.38 -2.00
C LEU A 56 6.73 -3.31 -1.64
N GLU A 57 7.85 -3.70 -1.04
CA GLU A 57 8.98 -2.81 -0.76
C GLU A 57 9.64 -2.29 -2.05
N GLN A 58 9.88 -3.18 -3.02
CA GLN A 58 10.40 -2.80 -4.34
C GLN A 58 9.49 -1.77 -5.03
N ALA A 59 8.17 -1.97 -4.94
CA ALA A 59 7.19 -1.02 -5.45
C ALA A 59 7.16 0.31 -4.66
N GLY A 60 7.78 0.37 -3.48
CA GLY A 60 7.85 1.56 -2.63
C GLY A 60 6.61 1.79 -1.76
N LEU A 61 5.72 0.80 -1.62
CA LEU A 61 4.48 0.93 -0.85
C LEU A 61 4.65 0.67 0.65
N VAL A 62 5.67 -0.08 1.02
CA VAL A 62 5.97 -0.45 2.40
C VAL A 62 7.48 -0.38 2.63
N HIS A 63 7.89 -0.36 3.89
CA HIS A 63 9.29 -0.48 4.28
C HIS A 63 9.41 -1.37 5.51
N GLY A 64 10.44 -2.20 5.55
CA GLY A 64 10.81 -3.05 6.67
C GLY A 64 11.96 -2.44 7.46
N GLN A 65 11.77 -2.34 8.78
CA GLN A 65 12.82 -1.94 9.71
C GLN A 65 13.12 -3.09 10.67
N ARG A 66 14.39 -3.49 10.76
CA ARG A 66 14.81 -4.48 11.75
C ARG A 66 14.80 -3.86 13.14
N ARG A 67 13.98 -4.41 14.03
CA ARG A 67 13.93 -4.05 15.46
C ARG A 67 14.27 -5.28 16.29
N SER A 68 15.51 -5.33 16.79
CA SER A 68 16.05 -6.47 17.53
C SER A 68 15.98 -7.79 16.72
N ARG A 69 15.10 -8.72 17.10
CA ARG A 69 14.98 -10.07 16.51
C ARG A 69 13.93 -10.16 15.38
N GLN A 70 13.16 -9.10 15.14
CA GLN A 70 12.07 -9.12 14.15
C GLN A 70 12.18 -7.94 13.18
N ILE A 71 11.58 -8.09 12.00
CA ILE A 71 11.38 -7.00 11.04
C ILE A 71 9.96 -6.50 11.21
N ILE A 72 9.82 -5.20 11.43
CA ILE A 72 8.54 -4.49 11.45
C ILE A 72 8.35 -3.84 10.09
N TYR A 73 7.27 -4.18 9.41
CA TYR A 73 6.89 -3.57 8.14
C TYR A 73 5.87 -2.48 8.41
N ALA A 74 6.01 -1.33 7.76
CA ALA A 74 5.06 -0.23 7.83
C ALA A 74 4.74 0.30 6.42
N VAL A 75 3.59 0.93 6.27
CA VAL A 75 3.17 1.53 5.00
C VAL A 75 3.92 2.84 4.73
N GLN A 76 4.25 3.09 3.46
CA GLN A 76 4.78 4.37 2.99
C GLN A 76 3.63 5.31 2.63
N ILE A 77 3.17 6.10 3.59
CA ILE A 77 1.96 6.94 3.45
C ILE A 77 2.03 7.89 2.25
N ASP A 78 3.19 8.50 1.99
CA ASP A 78 3.34 9.42 0.86
C ASP A 78 3.22 8.70 -0.49
N ALA A 79 3.74 7.47 -0.61
CA ALA A 79 3.58 6.67 -1.82
C ALA A 79 2.11 6.31 -2.06
N VAL A 80 1.37 5.97 -1.00
CA VAL A 80 -0.07 5.70 -1.08
C VAL A 80 -0.85 6.95 -1.46
N ARG A 81 -0.51 8.11 -0.88
CA ARG A 81 -1.12 9.40 -1.23
C ARG A 81 -0.92 9.72 -2.71
N HIS A 82 0.31 9.57 -3.22
CA HIS A 82 0.61 9.82 -4.64
C HIS A 82 -0.10 8.84 -5.58
N LEU A 83 -0.20 7.56 -5.21
CA LEU A 83 -0.96 6.59 -5.99
C LEU A 83 -2.45 6.99 -6.06
N LEU A 84 -3.05 7.30 -4.92
CA LEU A 84 -4.45 7.70 -4.87
C LEU A 84 -4.69 8.99 -5.66
N ALA A 85 -3.84 10.00 -5.49
CA ALA A 85 -3.92 11.25 -6.24
C ALA A 85 -3.86 10.99 -7.76
N TYR A 86 -2.91 10.18 -8.24
CA TYR A 86 -2.81 9.82 -9.66
C TYR A 86 -4.07 9.10 -10.17
N LEU A 87 -4.61 8.15 -9.41
CA LEU A 87 -5.81 7.40 -9.81
C LEU A 87 -7.07 8.26 -9.84
N ILE A 88 -7.09 9.36 -9.10
CA ILE A 88 -8.27 10.23 -8.98
C ILE A 88 -8.07 11.63 -9.56
N GLU A 89 -6.94 11.91 -10.23
CA GLU A 89 -6.57 13.24 -10.74
C GLU A 89 -7.65 13.81 -11.68
N ASP A 90 -8.14 12.98 -12.60
CA ASP A 90 -9.26 13.31 -13.49
C ASP A 90 -10.61 12.74 -13.00
N CYS A 91 -10.65 12.25 -11.75
CA CYS A 91 -11.86 11.64 -11.22
C CYS A 91 -12.97 12.69 -11.25
N CYS A 92 -14.06 12.31 -11.88
CA CYS A 92 -15.26 13.10 -11.98
C CYS A 92 -15.15 14.37 -12.86
N GLN A 93 -14.02 14.70 -13.51
CA GLN A 93 -13.90 15.89 -14.40
C GLN A 93 -14.49 17.19 -13.79
N GLY A 94 -14.28 17.42 -12.49
CA GLY A 94 -14.89 18.57 -11.78
C GLY A 94 -16.36 18.39 -11.39
N ARG A 95 -16.89 17.15 -11.42
CA ARG A 95 -18.25 16.77 -11.01
C ARG A 95 -18.26 15.99 -9.68
N PRO A 96 -17.99 16.64 -8.55
CA PRO A 96 -17.80 15.98 -7.26
C PRO A 96 -18.98 15.09 -6.83
N GLU A 97 -20.18 15.28 -7.39
CA GLU A 97 -21.34 14.41 -7.17
C GLU A 97 -21.13 12.96 -7.62
N LEU A 98 -20.23 12.71 -8.58
CA LEU A 98 -19.89 11.35 -9.04
C LEU A 98 -18.92 10.63 -8.10
N CYS A 99 -18.22 11.37 -7.24
CA CYS A 99 -17.14 10.88 -6.41
C CYS A 99 -17.61 10.36 -5.04
N GLY A 100 -18.92 10.44 -4.74
CA GLY A 100 -19.59 9.64 -3.69
C GLY A 100 -19.03 9.74 -2.26
N GLY A 101 -18.29 10.81 -1.94
CA GLY A 101 -17.67 11.00 -0.63
C GLY A 101 -16.23 10.49 -0.50
N ILE A 102 -15.55 10.13 -1.59
CA ILE A 102 -14.07 10.16 -1.63
C ILE A 102 -13.71 11.63 -1.34
N PRO A 103 -13.22 11.98 -0.15
CA PRO A 103 -12.94 13.37 0.16
C PRO A 103 -11.90 13.86 -0.84
N ALA A 104 -11.98 15.13 -1.20
CA ALA A 104 -11.07 15.90 -2.03
C ALA A 104 -9.57 15.78 -1.65
N LEU A 105 -8.99 14.59 -1.79
CA LEU A 105 -7.55 14.37 -1.80
C LEU A 105 -6.95 14.94 -3.10
N ALA A 106 -7.78 15.16 -4.12
CA ALA A 106 -7.40 15.77 -5.40
C ALA A 106 -8.08 17.12 -5.70
N CYS A 107 -9.15 17.53 -5.01
CA CYS A 107 -9.87 18.78 -5.34
C CYS A 107 -9.39 20.02 -4.55
N ALA A 108 -8.22 19.95 -3.92
CA ALA A 108 -7.54 21.11 -3.34
C ALA A 108 -6.29 21.41 -4.17
N GLY A 109 -6.50 22.07 -5.31
CA GLY A 109 -5.49 22.59 -6.22
C GLY A 109 -6.13 23.55 -7.19
#